data_AF-A0A1C6EU05-F1
#
_entry.id   AF-A0A1C6EU05-F1
#
_cell.length_a   1.000
_cell.length_b   1.000
_cell.length_c   1.000
_cell.angle_alpha   90.00
_cell.angle_beta   90.00
_cell.angle_gamma   90.00
#
_symmetry.space_group_name_H-M   'P 1'
#
loop_
_entity.id
_entity.type
_entity.pdbx_description
1 polymer ?
#
loop_
_entity_poly.entity_id
_entity_poly.type
_entity_poly.pdbx_seq_one_letter_code
_entity_poly.pdbx_strand_id
1 'polypeptide(L)'
;MVLGGLVGATSSFVIFLPPMNEFLSLIIRLVTAFAVVFATFFPTSRKSFLKAVSAYFLITFCFCGACIAFFMLFSPPVAIRNGAVYIDISPIMLVGIILACYIIIRIICRVSGRSLASQEICWLVVENNEKSVKLIAKTDTGNMLKEPFSNLPVIVAEREKLEVVLPSEISDYLAKTVSVSDTSCDYVSGIRLVPYNSVGGEGLLPAFKPDSIKVILNGKNIESEAYIAVTSRRLSESFSAIIPSEIILN
;
A
#
# COMPACT_ATOMS: atom_id res chain seq x y z
N MET A 1 -15.11 -5.30 -7.95
CA MET A 1 -14.00 -5.71 -8.86
C MET A 1 -14.25 -7.07 -9.54
N VAL A 2 -14.42 -8.17 -8.81
CA VAL A 2 -14.67 -9.51 -9.43
C VAL A 2 -15.89 -9.51 -10.35
N LEU A 3 -17.01 -8.91 -9.92
CA LEU A 3 -18.22 -8.80 -10.74
C LEU A 3 -18.01 -8.02 -12.04
N GLY A 4 -17.28 -6.90 -11.99
CA GLY A 4 -16.95 -6.14 -13.19
C GLY A 4 -16.07 -6.93 -14.16
N GLY A 5 -15.09 -7.69 -13.64
CA GLY A 5 -14.29 -8.61 -14.43
C GLY A 5 -15.12 -9.71 -15.08
N LEU A 6 -16.11 -10.26 -14.36
CA LEU A 6 -17.03 -11.25 -14.90
C LEU A 6 -17.88 -10.68 -16.04
N VAL A 7 -18.45 -9.48 -15.87
CA VAL A 7 -19.24 -8.79 -16.91
C VAL A 7 -18.39 -8.46 -18.13
N GLY A 8 -17.13 -8.04 -17.93
CA GLY A 8 -16.18 -7.81 -19.02
C GLY A 8 -15.79 -9.09 -19.75
N ALA A 9 -15.59 -10.19 -19.03
CA ALA A 9 -15.27 -11.48 -19.63
C ALA A 9 -16.44 -12.03 -20.46
N THR A 10 -17.67 -11.92 -19.95
CA THR A 10 -18.86 -12.38 -20.68
C THR A 10 -19.12 -11.56 -21.94
N SER A 11 -18.81 -10.25 -21.93
CA SER A 11 -18.95 -9.42 -23.13
C SER A 11 -18.00 -9.82 -24.26
N SER A 12 -16.88 -10.50 -23.97
CA SER A 12 -15.97 -11.03 -24.99
C SER A 12 -16.60 -12.11 -25.88
N PHE A 13 -17.67 -12.78 -25.42
CA PHE A 13 -18.37 -13.80 -26.22
C PHE A 13 -19.14 -13.20 -27.42
N VAL A 14 -19.21 -11.87 -27.56
CA VAL A 14 -19.75 -11.19 -28.76
C VAL A 14 -19.05 -11.64 -30.05
N ILE A 15 -17.81 -12.13 -29.97
CA ILE A 15 -17.11 -12.70 -31.12
C ILE A 15 -17.81 -13.92 -31.73
N PHE A 16 -18.62 -14.67 -30.97
CA PHE A 16 -19.35 -15.85 -31.45
C PHE A 16 -20.72 -15.52 -32.04
N LEU A 17 -21.23 -14.32 -31.83
CA LEU A 17 -22.52 -13.89 -32.37
C LEU A 17 -22.47 -13.76 -33.91
N PRO A 18 -23.60 -13.91 -34.63
CA PRO A 18 -23.67 -13.60 -36.05
C PRO A 18 -23.29 -12.13 -36.32
N PRO A 19 -22.87 -11.77 -37.54
CA PRO A 19 -22.53 -10.40 -37.88
C PRO A 19 -23.69 -9.45 -37.58
N MET A 20 -23.41 -8.41 -36.81
CA MET A 20 -24.40 -7.42 -36.36
C MET A 20 -24.13 -6.08 -37.07
N ASN A 21 -25.16 -5.26 -37.21
CA ASN A 21 -24.98 -3.89 -37.70
C ASN A 21 -24.04 -3.12 -36.75
N GLU A 22 -23.15 -2.30 -37.31
CA GLU A 22 -22.17 -1.48 -36.58
C GLU A 22 -22.84 -0.63 -35.50
N PHE A 23 -24.02 -0.07 -35.78
CA PHE A 23 -24.78 0.73 -34.80
C PHE A 23 -25.18 -0.08 -33.56
N LEU A 24 -25.67 -1.31 -33.78
CA LEU A 24 -26.05 -2.21 -32.69
C LEU A 24 -24.81 -2.66 -31.89
N SER A 25 -23.69 -2.91 -32.57
CA SER A 25 -22.43 -3.25 -31.92
C SER A 25 -21.93 -2.12 -31.01
N LEU A 26 -22.08 -0.87 -31.43
CA LEU A 26 -21.70 0.31 -30.66
C LEU A 26 -22.55 0.45 -29.40
N ILE A 27 -23.88 0.26 -29.51
CA ILE A 27 -24.78 0.27 -28.36
C ILE A 27 -24.37 -0.80 -27.34
N ILE A 28 -24.11 -2.03 -27.80
CA ILE A 28 -23.70 -3.13 -26.92
C ILE A 28 -22.39 -2.78 -26.20
N ARG A 29 -21.40 -2.19 -26.90
CA ARG A 29 -20.13 -1.77 -26.31
C ARG A 29 -20.29 -0.66 -25.27
N LEU A 30 -21.18 0.32 -25.53
CA LEU A 30 -21.48 1.36 -24.56
C LEU A 30 -22.14 0.77 -23.31
N VAL A 31 -23.21 -0.02 -23.49
CA VAL A 31 -23.93 -0.64 -22.37
C VAL A 31 -23.00 -1.53 -21.54
N THR A 32 -22.16 -2.34 -22.18
CA THR A 32 -21.18 -3.18 -21.47
C THR A 32 -20.15 -2.36 -20.71
N ALA A 33 -19.61 -1.26 -21.28
CA ALA A 33 -18.71 -0.37 -20.56
C ALA A 33 -19.35 0.21 -19.29
N PHE A 34 -20.58 0.72 -19.38
CA PHE A 34 -21.32 1.22 -18.21
C PHE A 34 -21.59 0.10 -17.19
N ALA A 35 -21.95 -1.10 -17.65
CA ALA A 35 -22.21 -2.25 -16.79
C ALA A 35 -20.95 -2.72 -16.04
N VAL A 36 -19.77 -2.75 -16.68
CA VAL A 36 -18.49 -3.09 -16.04
C VAL A 36 -18.16 -2.08 -14.94
N VAL A 37 -18.26 -0.78 -15.23
CA VAL A 37 -17.96 0.27 -14.25
C VAL A 37 -18.95 0.21 -13.08
N PHE A 38 -20.24 0.02 -13.36
CA PHE A 38 -21.27 -0.12 -12.34
C PHE A 38 -21.01 -1.33 -11.44
N ALA A 39 -20.79 -2.52 -12.02
CA ALA A 39 -20.50 -3.74 -11.25
C ALA A 39 -19.16 -3.68 -10.49
N THR A 40 -18.24 -2.80 -10.89
CA THR A 40 -16.93 -2.67 -10.23
C THR A 40 -16.99 -1.76 -9.02
N PHE A 41 -17.68 -0.62 -9.13
CA PHE A 41 -17.61 0.50 -8.19
C PHE A 41 -18.93 0.80 -7.47
N PHE A 42 -19.98 -0.01 -7.63
CA PHE A 42 -21.21 0.20 -6.87
C PHE A 42 -21.05 -0.21 -5.38
N PRO A 43 -21.63 0.55 -4.42
CA PRO A 43 -22.28 1.86 -4.56
C PRO A 43 -21.29 3.03 -4.47
N THR A 44 -21.43 4.02 -5.37
CA THR A 44 -20.62 5.25 -5.40
C THR A 44 -21.47 6.49 -5.73
N SER A 45 -20.96 7.69 -5.41
CA SER A 45 -21.60 8.95 -5.80
C SER A 45 -21.65 9.13 -7.32
N ARG A 46 -22.66 9.85 -7.85
CA ARG A 46 -22.78 10.13 -9.29
C ARG A 46 -21.52 10.78 -9.90
N LYS A 47 -20.85 11.67 -9.15
CA LYS A 47 -19.61 12.33 -9.58
C LYS A 47 -18.45 11.32 -9.70
N SER A 48 -18.30 10.44 -8.71
CA SER A 48 -17.28 9.39 -8.73
C SER A 48 -17.53 8.38 -9.84
N PHE A 49 -18.79 8.01 -10.06
CA PHE A 49 -19.18 7.11 -11.14
C PHE A 49 -18.83 7.68 -12.52
N LEU A 50 -19.17 8.95 -12.79
CA LEU A 50 -18.84 9.57 -14.07
C LEU A 50 -17.32 9.68 -14.29
N LYS A 51 -16.55 10.00 -13.25
CA LYS A 51 -15.08 9.98 -13.31
C LYS A 51 -14.55 8.58 -13.66
N ALA A 52 -15.12 7.53 -13.07
CA ALA A 52 -14.72 6.15 -13.34
C ALA A 52 -15.05 5.73 -14.79
N VAL A 53 -16.24 6.11 -15.29
CA VAL A 53 -16.61 5.88 -16.71
C VAL A 53 -15.66 6.61 -17.65
N SER A 54 -15.36 7.88 -17.41
CA SER A 54 -14.42 8.64 -18.24
C SER A 54 -13.02 8.03 -18.23
N ALA A 55 -12.53 7.60 -17.06
CA ALA A 55 -11.25 6.92 -16.94
C ALA A 55 -11.22 5.59 -17.70
N TYR A 56 -12.31 4.81 -17.63
CA TYR A 56 -12.46 3.56 -18.37
C TYR A 56 -12.34 3.78 -19.88
N PHE A 57 -13.06 4.77 -20.43
CA PHE A 57 -12.97 5.09 -21.86
C PHE A 57 -11.59 5.61 -22.24
N LEU A 58 -10.98 6.48 -21.44
CA LEU A 58 -9.63 6.98 -21.69
C LEU A 58 -8.61 5.83 -21.82
N ILE A 59 -8.62 4.90 -20.86
CA ILE A 59 -7.73 3.73 -20.86
C ILE A 59 -8.01 2.84 -22.07
N THR A 60 -9.28 2.59 -22.38
CA THR A 60 -9.70 1.77 -23.52
C THR A 60 -9.25 2.38 -24.84
N PHE A 61 -9.39 3.71 -25.02
CA PHE A 61 -8.93 4.40 -26.22
C PHE A 61 -7.41 4.43 -26.33
N CYS A 62 -6.68 4.67 -25.23
CA CYS A 62 -5.22 4.57 -25.23
C CYS A 62 -4.76 3.16 -25.60
N PHE A 63 -5.38 2.12 -25.04
CA PHE A 63 -5.07 0.73 -25.36
C PHE A 63 -5.37 0.40 -26.82
N CYS A 64 -6.54 0.81 -27.32
CA CYS A 64 -6.90 0.66 -28.73
C CYS A 64 -5.89 1.37 -29.65
N GLY A 65 -5.49 2.59 -29.32
CA GLY A 65 -4.46 3.34 -30.06
C GLY A 65 -3.10 2.63 -30.06
N ALA A 66 -2.70 2.05 -28.93
CA ALA A 66 -1.48 1.25 -28.84
C ALA A 66 -1.57 -0.03 -29.70
N CYS A 67 -2.72 -0.72 -29.70
CA CYS A 67 -2.95 -1.87 -30.57
C CYS A 67 -2.88 -1.48 -32.05
N ILE A 68 -3.52 -0.36 -32.45
CA ILE A 68 -3.47 0.14 -33.84
C ILE A 68 -2.03 0.47 -34.23
N ALA A 69 -1.29 1.19 -33.39
CA ALA A 69 0.12 1.50 -33.65
C ALA A 69 0.98 0.24 -33.80
N PHE A 70 0.76 -0.76 -32.93
CA PHE A 70 1.40 -2.08 -33.05
C PHE A 70 1.05 -2.76 -34.38
N PHE A 71 -0.23 -2.75 -34.78
CA PHE A 71 -0.64 -3.31 -36.07
C PHE A 71 0.02 -2.60 -37.25
N MET A 72 0.12 -1.27 -37.22
CA MET A 72 0.77 -0.52 -38.31
C MET A 72 2.28 -0.77 -38.39
N LEU A 73 2.96 -0.97 -37.25
CA LEU A 73 4.41 -1.19 -37.21
C LEU A 73 4.81 -2.62 -37.58
N PHE A 74 4.04 -3.62 -37.13
CA PHE A 74 4.43 -5.02 -37.25
C PHE A 74 3.59 -5.82 -38.26
N SER A 75 2.44 -5.30 -38.68
CA SER A 75 1.52 -5.91 -39.66
C SER A 75 1.27 -7.42 -39.43
N PRO A 76 0.92 -7.87 -38.20
CA PRO A 76 0.68 -9.27 -37.94
C PRO A 76 -0.59 -9.75 -38.67
N PRO A 77 -0.67 -11.03 -39.06
CA PRO A 77 -1.88 -11.61 -39.62
C PRO A 77 -2.97 -11.64 -38.53
N VAL A 78 -4.08 -10.94 -38.78
CA VAL A 78 -5.21 -10.85 -37.85
C VAL A 78 -6.54 -11.07 -38.57
N ALA A 79 -7.50 -11.66 -37.86
CA ALA A 79 -8.89 -11.74 -38.28
C ALA A 79 -9.74 -10.79 -37.44
N ILE A 80 -10.68 -10.07 -38.07
CA ILE A 80 -11.59 -9.16 -37.37
C ILE A 80 -13.02 -9.67 -37.52
N ARG A 81 -13.72 -9.88 -36.40
CA ARG A 81 -15.13 -10.31 -36.38
C ARG A 81 -15.91 -9.56 -35.31
N ASN A 82 -17.03 -8.93 -35.69
CA ASN A 82 -17.81 -8.04 -34.80
C ASN A 82 -16.95 -6.94 -34.13
N GLY A 83 -15.90 -6.50 -34.82
CA GLY A 83 -14.85 -5.59 -34.35
C GLY A 83 -14.00 -6.09 -33.18
N ALA A 84 -14.06 -7.38 -32.84
CA ALA A 84 -13.05 -8.05 -32.03
C ALA A 84 -11.88 -8.46 -32.94
N VAL A 85 -10.66 -8.17 -32.49
CA VAL A 85 -9.43 -8.54 -33.20
C VAL A 85 -8.94 -9.89 -32.67
N TYR A 86 -8.80 -10.85 -33.57
CA TYR A 86 -8.25 -12.16 -33.30
C TYR A 86 -6.84 -12.24 -33.88
N ILE A 87 -5.87 -12.50 -33.01
CA ILE A 87 -4.47 -12.72 -33.36
C ILE A 87 -4.20 -14.21 -33.13
N ASP A 88 -3.66 -14.88 -34.15
CA ASP A 88 -3.24 -16.27 -34.02
C ASP A 88 -1.94 -16.36 -33.23
N ILE A 89 -2.09 -16.43 -31.89
CA ILE A 89 -0.99 -16.51 -30.94
C ILE A 89 -0.94 -17.94 -30.39
N SER A 90 0.18 -18.63 -30.59
CA SER A 90 0.36 -19.96 -30.02
C SER A 90 0.33 -19.91 -28.49
N PRO A 91 -0.21 -20.94 -27.79
CA PRO A 91 -0.26 -20.96 -26.33
C PRO A 91 1.13 -20.79 -25.68
N ILE A 92 2.18 -21.33 -26.32
CA ILE A 92 3.57 -21.21 -25.85
C ILE A 92 4.04 -19.75 -25.92
N MET A 93 3.75 -19.05 -27.02
CA MET A 93 4.06 -17.63 -27.17
C MET A 93 3.30 -16.79 -26.14
N LEU A 94 2.03 -17.13 -25.88
CA LEU A 94 1.23 -16.47 -24.84
C LEU A 94 1.88 -16.60 -23.45
N VAL A 95 2.30 -17.82 -23.08
CA VAL A 95 3.02 -18.06 -21.80
C VAL A 95 4.32 -17.24 -21.76
N GLY A 96 5.06 -17.19 -22.86
CA GLY A 96 6.27 -16.36 -22.97
C GLY A 96 6.00 -14.86 -22.75
N ILE A 97 4.95 -14.32 -23.36
CA ILE A 97 4.54 -12.91 -23.17
C ILE A 97 4.12 -12.65 -21.72
N ILE A 98 3.34 -13.54 -21.11
CA ILE A 98 2.92 -13.41 -19.70
C ILE A 98 4.14 -13.39 -18.78
N LEU A 99 5.09 -14.32 -18.99
CA LEU A 99 6.32 -14.39 -18.21
C LEU A 99 7.17 -13.11 -18.39
N ALA A 100 7.31 -12.63 -19.63
CA ALA A 100 8.03 -11.39 -19.92
C ALA A 100 7.38 -10.18 -19.22
N CYS A 101 6.06 -10.02 -19.32
CA CYS A 101 5.31 -8.98 -18.61
C CYS A 101 5.52 -9.06 -17.10
N TYR A 102 5.48 -10.25 -16.51
CA TYR A 102 5.73 -10.44 -15.08
C TYR A 102 7.14 -9.99 -14.69
N ILE A 103 8.17 -10.39 -15.44
CA ILE A 103 9.56 -10.00 -15.19
C ILE A 103 9.72 -8.48 -15.32
N ILE A 104 9.16 -7.87 -16.36
CA ILE A 104 9.21 -6.41 -16.57
C ILE A 104 8.56 -5.68 -15.40
N ILE A 105 7.36 -6.09 -14.98
CA ILE A 105 6.67 -5.50 -13.82
C ILE A 105 7.52 -5.64 -12.55
N ARG A 106 8.12 -6.81 -12.31
CA ARG A 106 9.01 -7.05 -11.17
C ARG A 106 10.23 -6.15 -11.19
N ILE A 107 10.87 -5.96 -12.34
CA ILE A 107 12.01 -5.05 -12.50
C ILE A 107 11.57 -3.61 -12.23
N ILE A 108 10.46 -3.16 -12.83
CA ILE A 108 9.93 -1.81 -12.61
C ILE A 108 9.66 -1.59 -11.11
N CYS A 109 9.00 -2.52 -10.42
CA CYS A 109 8.77 -2.42 -8.98
C CYS A 109 10.08 -2.37 -8.18
N ARG A 110 11.06 -3.20 -8.55
CA ARG A 110 12.36 -3.27 -7.88
C ARG A 110 13.17 -1.99 -8.04
N VAL A 111 13.16 -1.39 -9.24
CA VAL A 111 13.88 -0.15 -9.58
C VAL A 111 13.16 1.08 -9.03
N SER A 112 11.82 1.11 -9.10
CA SER A 112 11.02 2.25 -8.63
C SER A 112 10.93 2.32 -7.09
N GLY A 113 11.44 1.33 -6.36
CA GLY A 113 11.28 1.24 -4.90
C GLY A 113 9.82 1.13 -4.43
N ARG A 114 8.87 0.96 -5.36
CA ARG A 114 7.44 0.83 -5.09
C ARG A 114 7.16 -0.58 -4.61
N SER A 115 7.39 -0.83 -3.33
CA SER A 115 6.64 -1.87 -2.63
C SER A 115 5.16 -1.44 -2.62
N LEU A 116 4.24 -2.41 -2.74
CA LEU A 116 2.80 -2.17 -2.72
C LEU A 116 2.31 -1.56 -1.41
N ALA A 117 3.14 -1.57 -0.36
CA ALA A 117 2.95 -0.72 0.82
C ALA A 117 3.57 0.65 0.53
N SER A 118 2.74 1.59 0.10
CA SER A 118 3.11 2.99 -0.08
C SER A 118 3.68 3.55 1.23
N GLN A 119 4.78 4.29 1.14
CA GLN A 119 5.34 5.08 2.25
C GLN A 119 4.41 6.25 2.55
N GLU A 120 3.23 5.97 3.10
CA GLU A 120 2.22 6.97 3.40
C GLU A 120 2.45 7.61 4.76
N ILE A 121 2.22 8.93 4.78
CA ILE A 121 2.13 9.70 6.01
C ILE A 121 0.72 9.48 6.58
N CYS A 122 0.65 9.09 7.85
CA CYS A 122 -0.59 8.81 8.55
C CYS A 122 -0.60 9.47 9.93
N TRP A 123 -1.77 9.50 10.55
CA TRP A 123 -1.86 9.89 11.96
C TRP A 123 -1.73 8.66 12.85
N LEU A 124 -0.96 8.80 13.92
CA LEU A 124 -0.83 7.82 14.98
C LEU A 124 -1.42 8.42 16.25
N VAL A 125 -2.39 7.74 16.86
CA VAL A 125 -2.92 8.08 18.17
C VAL A 125 -2.46 7.01 19.14
N VAL A 126 -1.79 7.45 20.21
CA VAL A 126 -1.28 6.61 21.28
C VAL A 126 -2.00 6.98 22.56
N GLU A 127 -2.53 5.99 23.26
CA GLU A 127 -3.16 6.16 24.56
C GLU A 127 -2.42 5.33 25.61
N ASN A 128 -2.09 5.96 26.74
CA ASN A 128 -1.41 5.31 27.85
C ASN A 128 -1.75 6.05 29.16
N ASN A 129 -2.15 5.33 30.20
CA ASN A 129 -2.51 5.88 31.52
C ASN A 129 -3.54 7.04 31.42
N GLU A 130 -4.65 6.81 30.69
CA GLU A 130 -5.74 7.80 30.45
C GLU A 130 -5.32 9.07 29.68
N LYS A 131 -4.07 9.15 29.22
CA LYS A 131 -3.56 10.26 28.42
C LYS A 131 -3.44 9.84 26.96
N SER A 132 -3.72 10.76 26.06
CA SER A 132 -3.65 10.51 24.61
C SER A 132 -2.76 11.53 23.90
N VAL A 133 -2.03 11.07 22.88
CA VAL A 133 -1.26 11.95 22.01
C VAL A 133 -1.44 11.57 20.56
N LYS A 134 -1.50 12.58 19.69
CA LYS A 134 -1.64 12.42 18.24
C LYS A 134 -0.39 12.91 17.53
N LEU A 135 0.20 12.04 16.72
CA LEU A 135 1.48 12.20 16.06
C LEU A 135 1.33 12.03 14.54
N ILE A 136 2.18 12.69 13.77
CA ILE A 136 2.34 12.39 12.35
C ILE A 136 3.38 11.27 12.23
N ALA A 137 3.00 10.18 11.59
CA ALA A 137 3.85 9.01 11.41
C ALA A 137 4.07 8.72 9.92
N LYS A 138 5.21 8.13 9.60
CA LYS A 138 5.50 7.60 8.27
C LYS A 138 5.50 6.07 8.32
N THR A 139 4.75 5.46 7.41
CA THR A 139 4.83 4.02 7.19
C THR A 139 6.18 3.68 6.57
N ASP A 140 6.92 2.78 7.22
CA ASP A 140 8.19 2.29 6.70
C ASP A 140 8.15 0.78 6.51
N THR A 141 8.48 0.36 5.28
CA THR A 141 8.63 -1.05 4.91
C THR A 141 9.97 -1.62 5.36
N GLY A 142 10.96 -0.76 5.62
CA GLY A 142 12.26 -1.15 6.17
C GLY A 142 12.27 -1.31 7.68
N ASN A 143 11.25 -0.80 8.39
CA ASN A 143 11.14 -1.01 9.83
C ASN A 143 10.64 -2.44 10.13
N MET A 144 11.59 -3.29 10.51
CA MET A 144 11.35 -4.68 10.94
C MET A 144 11.59 -4.88 12.44
N LEU A 145 11.62 -3.80 13.25
CA LEU A 145 11.85 -3.93 14.69
C LEU A 145 10.70 -4.73 15.33
N LYS A 146 11.08 -5.75 16.10
CA LYS A 146 10.17 -6.56 16.91
C LYS A 146 10.63 -6.59 18.35
N GLU A 147 9.66 -6.63 19.24
CA GLU A 147 9.94 -6.79 20.65
C GLU A 147 10.38 -8.25 20.92
N PRO A 148 11.55 -8.50 21.54
CA PRO A 148 12.18 -9.83 21.56
C PRO A 148 11.36 -10.98 22.17
N PHE A 149 10.42 -10.68 23.08
CA PHE A 149 9.72 -11.71 23.85
C PHE A 149 8.30 -11.97 23.34
N SER A 150 7.56 -10.91 23.06
CA SER A 150 6.19 -10.95 22.54
C SER A 150 6.13 -11.05 21.02
N ASN A 151 7.23 -10.73 20.34
CA ASN A 151 7.32 -10.66 18.88
C ASN A 151 6.34 -9.65 18.26
N LEU A 152 5.80 -8.73 19.06
CA LEU A 152 4.92 -7.66 18.59
C LEU A 152 5.74 -6.60 17.82
N PRO A 153 5.12 -5.95 16.81
CA PRO A 153 5.75 -4.87 16.06
C PRO A 153 6.17 -3.72 16.98
N VAL A 154 7.22 -2.99 16.59
CA VAL A 154 7.71 -1.83 17.35
C VAL A 154 7.64 -0.56 16.49
N ILE A 155 6.85 0.41 16.95
CA ILE A 155 6.79 1.76 16.42
C ILE A 155 7.92 2.57 17.04
N VAL A 156 8.68 3.31 16.24
CA VAL A 156 9.73 4.21 16.75
C VAL A 156 9.19 5.64 16.74
N ALA A 157 9.25 6.35 17.87
CA ALA A 157 8.73 7.70 17.97
C ALA A 157 9.65 8.64 18.77
N GLU A 158 9.61 9.92 18.40
CA GLU A 158 10.44 10.97 19.01
C GLU A 158 10.00 11.25 20.45
N ARG A 159 10.98 11.29 21.37
CA ARG A 159 10.76 11.56 22.80
C ARG A 159 9.94 12.83 23.03
N GLU A 160 10.31 13.92 22.38
CA GLU A 160 9.70 15.25 22.56
C GLU A 160 8.19 15.25 22.31
N LYS A 161 7.69 14.35 21.45
CA LYS A 161 6.26 14.28 21.13
C LYS A 161 5.50 13.29 22.01
N LEU A 162 6.20 12.46 22.79
CA LEU A 162 5.61 11.44 23.64
C LEU A 162 5.54 11.83 25.12
N GLU A 163 6.02 13.01 25.53
CA GLU A 163 6.15 13.42 26.94
C GLU A 163 4.87 13.20 27.76
N VAL A 164 3.71 13.41 27.16
CA VAL A 164 2.41 13.28 27.83
C VAL A 164 2.07 11.82 28.15
N VAL A 165 2.44 10.88 27.27
CA VAL A 165 2.08 9.45 27.37
C VAL A 165 3.23 8.57 27.86
N LEU A 166 4.42 9.15 28.06
CA LEU A 166 5.62 8.42 28.44
C LEU A 166 5.51 7.90 29.88
N PRO A 167 5.79 6.62 30.15
CA PRO A 167 5.93 6.12 31.51
C PRO A 167 7.09 6.80 32.26
N SER A 168 6.94 7.00 33.57
CA SER A 168 7.97 7.60 34.44
C SER A 168 9.31 6.88 34.34
N GLU A 169 9.27 5.55 34.27
CA GLU A 169 10.44 4.67 34.27
C GLU A 169 11.33 4.96 33.05
N ILE A 170 10.70 5.14 31.87
CA ILE A 170 11.42 5.44 30.62
C ILE A 170 11.96 6.86 30.65
N SER A 171 11.22 7.81 31.20
CA SER A 171 11.67 9.21 31.30
C SER A 171 12.94 9.30 32.15
N ASP A 172 12.96 8.61 33.29
CA ASP A 172 14.07 8.57 34.23
C ASP A 172 15.30 7.87 33.62
N TYR A 173 15.10 6.74 32.92
CA TYR A 173 16.17 6.04 32.23
C TYR A 173 16.82 6.89 31.14
N LEU A 174 16.00 7.58 30.33
CA LEU A 174 16.50 8.48 29.29
C LEU A 174 17.18 9.73 29.88
N ALA A 175 16.78 10.20 31.06
CA ALA A 175 17.47 11.31 31.75
C ALA A 175 18.85 10.88 32.30
N LYS A 176 18.95 9.68 32.87
CA LYS A 176 20.21 9.12 33.39
C LYS A 176 21.24 8.81 32.29
N THR A 177 20.79 8.22 31.19
CA THR A 177 21.68 7.87 30.05
C THR A 177 22.25 9.09 29.31
N VAL A 178 21.57 10.24 29.34
CA VAL A 178 22.11 11.51 28.79
C VAL A 178 23.16 12.13 29.71
N SER A 179 23.07 11.86 31.02
CA SER A 179 23.91 12.48 32.04
C SER A 179 25.21 11.72 32.30
N VAL A 180 25.28 10.46 31.88
CA VAL A 180 26.37 9.53 32.23
C VAL A 180 26.87 8.84 30.97
N SER A 181 28.06 9.24 30.51
CA SER A 181 28.84 8.58 29.45
C SER A 181 29.54 7.31 29.95
N ASP A 182 28.98 6.62 30.95
CA ASP A 182 29.52 5.39 31.51
C ASP A 182 28.58 4.21 31.25
N THR A 183 29.19 3.14 30.77
CA THR A 183 28.66 1.81 30.44
C THR A 183 28.20 0.99 31.66
N SER A 184 27.61 1.62 32.68
CA SER A 184 26.98 0.91 33.80
C SER A 184 25.47 0.80 33.56
N CYS A 185 25.04 -0.37 33.09
CA CYS A 185 23.63 -0.72 32.95
C CYS A 185 22.99 -0.94 34.33
N ASP A 186 22.58 0.14 34.99
CA ASP A 186 21.65 0.01 36.12
C ASP A 186 20.33 -0.56 35.59
N TYR A 187 20.03 -1.80 35.96
CA TYR A 187 18.78 -2.46 35.60
C TYR A 187 17.61 -1.69 36.22
N VAL A 188 16.92 -0.90 35.41
CA VAL A 188 15.66 -0.27 35.80
C VAL A 188 14.54 -1.28 35.54
N SER A 189 14.00 -1.86 36.60
CA SER A 189 12.86 -2.78 36.53
C SER A 189 11.67 -2.10 35.82
N GLY A 190 11.11 -2.75 34.80
CA GLY A 190 9.90 -2.28 34.11
C GLY A 190 10.13 -1.68 32.71
N ILE A 191 11.38 -1.48 32.29
CA ILE A 191 11.70 -0.97 30.94
C ILE A 191 11.98 -2.12 29.99
N ARG A 192 11.34 -2.14 28.82
CA ARG A 192 11.71 -3.07 27.75
C ARG A 192 12.78 -2.44 26.87
N LEU A 193 13.84 -3.19 26.58
CA LEU A 193 14.89 -2.76 25.66
C LEU A 193 14.76 -3.55 24.37
N VAL A 194 14.52 -2.85 23.26
CA VAL A 194 14.42 -3.42 21.92
C VAL A 194 15.75 -3.22 21.20
N PRO A 195 16.49 -4.30 20.88
CA PRO A 195 17.68 -4.19 20.08
C PRO A 195 17.34 -3.77 18.65
N TYR A 196 18.14 -2.87 18.10
CA TYR A 196 18.01 -2.44 16.72
C TYR A 196 19.36 -2.47 16.03
N ASN A 197 19.33 -2.73 14.73
CA ASN A 197 20.47 -2.58 13.84
C ASN A 197 20.03 -1.74 12.64
N SER A 198 20.75 -0.65 12.37
CA SER A 198 20.44 0.30 11.32
C SER A 198 21.70 0.69 10.55
N VAL A 199 21.53 1.33 9.40
CA VAL A 199 22.66 1.91 8.66
C VAL A 199 23.43 2.94 9.51
N GLY A 200 22.75 3.60 10.45
CA GLY A 200 23.35 4.55 11.38
C GLY A 200 23.95 3.93 12.65
N GLY A 201 24.08 2.61 12.71
CA GLY A 201 24.62 1.86 13.85
C GLY A 201 23.61 0.93 14.50
N GLU A 202 24.10 0.20 15.50
CA GLU A 202 23.35 -0.72 16.35
C GLU A 202 23.18 -0.17 17.77
N GLY A 203 22.19 -0.67 18.50
CA GLY A 203 21.98 -0.30 19.89
C GLY A 203 20.69 -0.86 20.48
N LEU A 204 20.28 -0.28 21.62
CA LEU A 204 19.04 -0.62 22.32
C LEU A 204 18.14 0.61 22.38
N LEU A 205 16.85 0.43 22.10
CA LEU A 205 15.82 1.45 22.29
C LEU A 205 14.94 1.08 23.48
N PRO A 206 14.73 1.99 24.44
CA PRO A 206 13.74 1.78 25.48
C PRO A 206 12.34 1.84 24.86
N ALA A 207 11.49 0.89 25.23
CA ALA A 207 10.14 0.74 24.70
C ALA A 207 9.14 0.43 25.81
N PHE A 208 7.90 0.84 25.60
CA PHE A 208 6.75 0.48 26.44
C PHE A 208 5.60 -0.06 25.59
N LYS A 209 4.72 -0.83 26.23
CA LYS A 209 3.44 -1.22 25.66
C LYS A 209 2.41 -0.17 26.08
N PRO A 210 1.86 0.64 25.18
CA PRO A 210 0.73 1.52 25.48
C PRO A 210 -0.57 0.72 25.68
N ASP A 211 -1.58 1.35 26.27
CA ASP A 211 -2.91 0.76 26.45
C ASP A 211 -3.64 0.57 25.12
N SER A 212 -3.49 1.53 24.21
CA SER A 212 -4.10 1.48 22.87
C SER A 212 -3.30 2.24 21.82
N ILE A 213 -3.31 1.70 20.60
CA ILE A 213 -2.72 2.33 19.42
C ILE A 213 -3.74 2.35 18.30
N LYS A 214 -3.92 3.52 17.70
CA LYS A 214 -4.82 3.73 16.56
C LYS A 214 -4.11 4.46 15.43
N VAL A 215 -4.03 3.81 14.27
CA VAL A 215 -3.48 4.38 13.04
C VAL A 215 -4.63 4.88 12.16
N ILE A 216 -4.57 6.15 11.76
CA ILE A 216 -5.56 6.76 10.86
C ILE A 216 -4.91 6.96 9.49
N LEU A 217 -5.28 6.11 8.53
CA LEU A 217 -4.75 6.11 7.17
C LEU A 217 -5.90 6.20 6.16
N ASN A 218 -5.87 7.19 5.26
CA ASN A 218 -6.89 7.37 4.22
C ASN A 218 -8.34 7.38 4.73
N GLY A 219 -8.56 7.91 5.95
CA GLY A 219 -9.86 7.98 6.61
C GLY A 219 -10.32 6.68 7.30
N LYS A 220 -9.51 5.62 7.29
CA LYS A 220 -9.74 4.38 8.05
C LYS A 220 -8.99 4.42 9.37
N ASN A 221 -9.63 3.90 10.42
CA ASN A 221 -9.01 3.69 11.73
C ASN A 221 -8.62 2.22 11.86
N ILE A 222 -7.35 1.96 12.14
CA ILE A 222 -6.77 0.63 12.35
C ILE A 222 -6.29 0.58 13.80
N GLU A 223 -6.86 -0.32 14.60
CA GLU A 223 -6.41 -0.58 15.97
C GLU A 223 -5.48 -1.78 15.94
N SER A 224 -4.35 -1.69 16.65
CA SER A 224 -3.32 -2.73 16.62
C SER A 224 -2.53 -2.77 17.92
N GLU A 225 -1.98 -3.94 18.25
CA GLU A 225 -1.05 -4.09 19.36
C GLU A 225 0.39 -3.93 18.88
N ALA A 226 1.11 -2.97 19.45
CA ALA A 226 2.52 -2.74 19.17
C ALA A 226 3.23 -2.16 20.40
N TYR A 227 4.55 -2.25 20.43
CA TYR A 227 5.38 -1.49 21.36
C TYR A 227 5.74 -0.14 20.76
N ILE A 228 6.00 0.85 21.62
CA ILE A 228 6.54 2.14 21.23
C ILE A 228 7.94 2.27 21.78
N ALA A 229 8.93 2.22 20.87
CA ALA A 229 10.32 2.54 21.14
C ALA A 229 10.55 4.05 21.07
N VAL A 230 11.23 4.59 22.07
CA VAL A 230 11.48 6.02 22.22
C VAL A 230 12.89 6.34 21.75
N THR A 231 13.00 7.31 20.83
CA THR A 231 14.30 7.83 20.37
C THR A 231 14.46 9.31 20.74
N SER A 232 15.68 9.68 21.16
CA SER A 232 16.08 11.08 21.34
C SER A 232 16.59 11.72 20.05
N ARG A 233 16.82 10.93 18.99
CA ARG A 233 17.21 11.46 17.68
C ARG A 233 15.97 11.93 16.93
N ARG A 234 16.05 13.14 16.38
CA ARG A 234 15.04 13.65 15.46
C ARG A 234 15.00 12.79 14.20
N LEU A 235 13.80 12.34 13.81
CA LEU A 235 13.56 11.46 12.68
C LEU A 235 13.43 12.25 11.38
N SER A 236 12.59 13.29 11.38
CA SER A 236 12.36 14.14 10.21
C SER A 236 11.70 15.47 10.61
N GLU A 237 11.64 16.40 9.66
CA GLU A 237 10.82 17.61 9.82
C GLU A 237 9.32 17.34 9.59
N SER A 238 8.99 16.31 8.81
CA SER A 238 7.60 16.06 8.35
C SER A 238 6.85 15.00 9.16
N PHE A 239 7.56 14.16 9.94
CA PHE A 239 6.97 13.11 10.76
C PHE A 239 7.81 12.88 12.02
N SER A 240 7.14 12.46 13.10
CA SER A 240 7.73 12.22 14.42
C SER A 240 7.63 10.76 14.87
N ALA A 241 7.12 9.87 14.01
CA ALA A 241 7.08 8.44 14.27
C ALA A 241 7.24 7.61 12.99
N ILE A 242 7.77 6.40 13.13
CA ILE A 242 7.91 5.40 12.07
C ILE A 242 7.11 4.16 12.45
N ILE A 243 6.16 3.79 11.59
CA ILE A 243 5.27 2.65 11.79
C ILE A 243 5.72 1.48 10.89
N PRO A 244 5.92 0.27 11.45
CA PRO A 244 6.11 -0.93 10.66
C PRO A 244 4.92 -1.17 9.72
N SER A 245 5.20 -1.42 8.44
CA SER A 245 4.14 -1.69 7.45
C SER A 245 3.23 -2.88 7.82
N GLU A 246 3.69 -3.84 8.63
CA GLU A 246 2.89 -4.98 9.11
C GLU A 246 1.68 -4.56 9.98
N ILE A 247 1.72 -3.39 10.63
CA ILE A 247 0.60 -2.85 11.41
C ILE A 247 -0.57 -2.43 10.51
N ILE A 248 -0.28 -2.02 9.28
CA ILE A 248 -1.27 -1.47 8.34
C ILE A 248 -1.86 -2.55 7.42
N LEU A 249 -1.12 -3.65 7.23
CA LEU A 249 -1.51 -4.74 6.34
C LEU A 249 -2.41 -5.80 7.01
N ASN A 250 -2.60 -5.72 8.33
CA ASN A 250 -3.50 -6.57 9.11
C ASN A 250 -4.92 -5.98 9.16
#